data_AF-A0A926S8F9-F1
#
_entry.id   AF-A0A926S8F9-F1
#
_cell.length_a   1.000
_cell.length_b   1.000
_cell.length_c   1.000
_cell.angle_alpha   90.00
_cell.angle_beta   90.00
_cell.angle_gamma   90.00
#
_symmetry.space_group_name_H-M   'P 1'
#
loop_
_entity.id
_entity.type
_entity.pdbx_description
1 polymer ?
#
loop_
_entity_poly.entity_id
_entity_poly.type
_entity_poly.pdbx_seq_one_letter_code
_entity_poly.pdbx_strand_id
1 'polypeptide(L)'
;MTIGVLTAGRAQIAGDGVTDRVDLDFQFIDQNNLEVIHVDGSGNRTEWIYGLSPGAWSYTGGNFATGTVHFTAADLQGGEQLIVSLTSSYNQPYAFDGGEIDPAVIEKALDRSAVDMQSVANRALFEKDGVYDVSGTPVTGLPDPGGPEDAVNKRTLDAVTPTLDGLAASAAASAAEAAAYAALADTALSDTTDEAAAAKTEADRAATLAAGMDAYRDAFLSYGYLADWGTITEAPGDILDYGDITA
;
A
#
# COMPACT_ATOMS: atom_id res chain seq x y z
N MET A 1 18.76 -36.27 -5.26
CA MET A 1 18.88 -35.93 -6.69
C MET A 1 18.84 -34.41 -6.79
N THR A 2 19.97 -33.75 -7.05
CA THR A 2 20.07 -32.28 -7.02
C THR A 2 19.52 -31.70 -8.31
N ILE A 3 18.44 -30.93 -8.23
CA ILE A 3 17.92 -30.17 -9.37
C ILE A 3 18.79 -28.91 -9.49
N GLY A 4 19.47 -28.75 -10.63
CA GLY A 4 20.26 -27.56 -10.91
C GLY A 4 19.37 -26.32 -10.95
N VAL A 5 19.77 -25.26 -10.26
CA VAL A 5 19.11 -23.95 -10.29
C VAL A 5 19.00 -23.50 -11.76
N LEU A 6 17.76 -23.26 -12.22
CA LEU A 6 17.45 -22.75 -13.56
C LEU A 6 18.14 -21.39 -13.75
N THR A 7 19.31 -21.38 -14.39
CA THR A 7 20.13 -20.16 -14.51
C THR A 7 19.75 -19.32 -15.75
N ALA A 8 19.04 -19.90 -16.71
CA ALA A 8 18.44 -19.18 -17.83
C ALA A 8 17.14 -19.88 -18.28
N GLY A 9 15.99 -19.21 -18.17
CA GLY A 9 14.71 -19.71 -18.68
C GLY A 9 14.46 -19.38 -20.16
N ARG A 10 15.53 -19.08 -20.90
CA ARG A 10 15.46 -18.60 -22.28
C ARG A 10 16.67 -19.06 -23.08
N ALA A 11 16.41 -19.73 -24.20
CA ALA A 11 17.40 -20.01 -25.24
C ALA A 11 17.11 -19.13 -26.47
N GLN A 12 18.17 -18.74 -27.18
CA GLN A 12 18.05 -17.85 -28.33
C GLN A 12 19.08 -18.24 -29.39
N ILE A 13 18.63 -18.35 -30.63
CA ILE A 13 19.47 -18.70 -31.77
C ILE A 13 19.21 -17.75 -32.94
N ALA A 14 20.28 -17.30 -33.59
CA ALA A 14 20.19 -16.54 -34.83
C ALA A 14 20.02 -17.50 -36.01
N GLY A 15 19.16 -17.12 -36.95
CA GLY A 15 18.99 -17.84 -38.20
C GLY A 15 20.22 -17.77 -39.08
N ASP A 16 20.61 -18.92 -39.59
CA ASP A 16 21.65 -19.11 -40.59
C ASP A 16 21.15 -19.89 -41.82
N GLY A 17 19.87 -20.31 -41.82
CA GLY A 17 19.26 -21.15 -42.86
C GLY A 17 19.75 -22.62 -42.87
N VAL A 18 20.54 -23.05 -41.89
CA VAL A 18 21.18 -24.38 -41.85
C VAL A 18 20.94 -25.09 -40.52
N THR A 19 20.95 -24.36 -39.41
CA THR A 19 20.71 -24.90 -38.08
C THR A 19 19.21 -25.16 -37.90
N ASP A 20 18.88 -26.38 -37.47
CA ASP A 20 17.51 -26.91 -37.34
C ASP A 20 17.13 -27.21 -35.88
N ARG A 21 17.97 -26.82 -34.92
CA ARG A 21 17.77 -27.16 -33.51
C ARG A 21 18.33 -26.11 -32.57
N VAL A 22 17.77 -26.04 -31.37
CA VAL A 22 18.31 -25.28 -30.25
C VAL A 22 18.28 -26.13 -28.98
N ASP A 23 19.43 -26.26 -28.33
CA ASP A 23 19.55 -26.98 -27.07
C ASP A 23 19.12 -26.07 -25.91
N LEU A 24 18.26 -26.59 -25.04
CA LEU A 24 17.75 -25.88 -23.87
C LEU A 24 18.57 -26.26 -22.65
N ASP A 25 19.15 -25.26 -21.99
CA ASP A 25 19.90 -25.39 -20.74
C ASP A 25 19.00 -25.38 -19.49
N PHE A 26 17.67 -25.40 -19.70
CA PHE A 26 16.66 -25.44 -18.65
C PHE A 26 15.73 -26.66 -18.78
N GLN A 27 15.15 -27.04 -17.65
CA GLN A 27 14.20 -28.15 -17.56
C GLN A 27 12.79 -27.72 -17.93
N PHE A 28 12.05 -28.58 -18.63
CA PHE A 28 10.64 -28.41 -18.96
C PHE A 28 9.91 -29.77 -18.91
N ILE A 29 8.58 -29.77 -18.92
CA ILE A 29 7.78 -31.02 -18.91
C ILE A 29 7.37 -31.38 -20.33
N ASP A 30 6.65 -30.47 -20.98
CA ASP A 30 6.05 -30.68 -22.31
C ASP A 30 5.98 -29.39 -23.14
N GLN A 31 5.34 -29.45 -24.31
CA GLN A 31 5.19 -28.30 -25.21
C GLN A 31 4.46 -27.11 -24.58
N ASN A 32 3.56 -27.33 -23.61
CA ASN A 32 2.78 -26.25 -23.01
C ASN A 32 3.63 -25.39 -22.06
N ASN A 33 4.85 -25.84 -21.74
CA ASN A 33 5.81 -25.07 -20.96
C ASN A 33 6.77 -24.24 -21.83
N LEU A 34 6.71 -24.36 -23.14
CA LEU A 34 7.61 -23.68 -24.05
C LEU A 34 6.83 -22.68 -24.90
N GLU A 35 7.37 -21.46 -24.97
CA GLU A 35 6.93 -20.42 -25.88
C GLU A 35 8.04 -20.26 -26.91
N VAL A 36 7.70 -20.45 -28.18
CA VAL A 36 8.65 -20.37 -29.29
C VAL A 36 8.27 -19.16 -30.14
N ILE A 37 9.09 -18.12 -30.09
CA ILE A 37 8.87 -16.86 -30.78
C ILE A 37 9.89 -16.72 -31.90
N HIS A 38 9.42 -16.58 -33.12
CA HIS A 38 10.21 -16.16 -34.27
C HIS A 38 10.21 -14.64 -34.38
N VAL A 39 11.38 -14.09 -34.68
CA VAL A 39 11.62 -12.68 -34.93
C VAL A 39 12.17 -12.55 -36.35
N ASP A 40 11.41 -11.92 -37.23
CA ASP A 40 11.84 -11.70 -38.62
C ASP A 40 12.94 -10.62 -38.72
N GLY A 41 13.54 -10.48 -39.90
CA GLY A 41 14.59 -9.47 -40.15
C GLY A 41 14.10 -8.01 -40.04
N SER A 42 12.80 -7.78 -39.89
CA SER A 42 12.18 -6.47 -39.63
C SER A 42 11.85 -6.26 -38.15
N GLY A 43 12.06 -7.27 -37.30
CA GLY A 43 11.78 -7.25 -35.86
C GLY A 43 10.35 -7.64 -35.48
N ASN A 44 9.51 -8.11 -36.41
CA ASN A 44 8.17 -8.58 -36.09
C ASN A 44 8.24 -9.93 -35.37
N ARG A 45 7.42 -10.09 -34.34
CA ARG A 45 7.38 -11.29 -33.51
C ARG A 45 6.16 -12.13 -33.84
N THR A 46 6.38 -13.40 -34.15
CA THR A 46 5.32 -14.38 -34.40
C THR A 46 5.55 -15.60 -33.53
N GLU A 47 4.52 -16.02 -32.81
CA GLU A 47 4.56 -17.28 -32.06
C GLU A 47 4.46 -18.45 -33.03
N TRP A 48 5.38 -19.41 -32.92
CA TRP A 48 5.32 -20.68 -33.62
C TRP A 48 4.57 -21.69 -32.76
N ILE A 49 3.50 -22.26 -33.31
CA ILE A 49 2.65 -23.21 -32.59
C ILE A 49 3.18 -24.63 -32.78
N TYR A 50 3.21 -25.40 -31.69
CA TYR A 50 3.73 -26.77 -31.69
C TYR A 50 3.11 -27.63 -32.80
N GLY A 51 3.97 -28.19 -33.66
CA GLY A 51 3.58 -29.06 -34.77
C GLY A 51 2.76 -28.40 -35.89
N LEU A 52 2.56 -27.07 -35.88
CA LEU A 52 1.76 -26.36 -36.88
C LEU A 52 2.61 -25.42 -37.75
N SER A 53 2.23 -25.31 -39.03
CA SER A 53 2.83 -24.37 -39.98
C SER A 53 2.13 -23.01 -39.91
N PRO A 54 2.83 -21.89 -40.16
CA PRO A 54 4.26 -21.76 -40.45
C PRO A 54 5.15 -21.91 -39.20
N GLY A 55 6.37 -22.44 -39.37
CA GLY A 55 7.32 -22.62 -38.27
C GLY A 55 7.02 -23.83 -37.37
N ALA A 56 6.72 -24.97 -37.98
CA ALA A 56 6.41 -26.18 -37.20
C ALA A 56 7.63 -26.61 -36.39
N TRP A 57 7.50 -26.58 -35.06
CA TRP A 57 8.54 -27.04 -34.15
C TRP A 57 8.09 -28.27 -33.38
N SER A 58 9.08 -29.06 -32.96
CA SER A 58 8.93 -30.23 -32.09
C SER A 58 10.03 -30.21 -31.03
N TYR A 59 9.97 -31.10 -30.04
CA TYR A 59 11.02 -31.19 -29.02
C TYR A 59 11.40 -32.64 -28.73
N THR A 60 12.62 -32.81 -28.24
CA THR A 60 13.10 -34.06 -27.65
C THR A 60 13.63 -33.79 -26.24
N GLY A 61 13.42 -34.72 -25.31
CA GLY A 61 13.70 -34.52 -23.89
C GLY A 61 12.42 -34.15 -23.14
N GLY A 62 12.53 -33.26 -22.16
CA GLY A 62 11.42 -32.92 -21.26
C GLY A 62 11.24 -33.94 -20.14
N ASN A 63 10.09 -33.89 -19.44
CA ASN A 63 9.85 -34.62 -18.20
C ASN A 63 10.87 -34.30 -17.09
N PHE A 64 10.96 -33.01 -16.71
CA PHE A 64 11.88 -32.50 -15.69
C PHE A 64 13.37 -32.66 -16.05
N ALA A 65 13.67 -32.72 -17.35
CA ALA A 65 15.03 -32.74 -17.88
C ALA A 65 15.22 -31.65 -18.94
N THR A 66 16.48 -31.33 -19.23
CA THR A 66 16.85 -30.50 -20.38
C THR A 66 16.46 -31.21 -21.68
N GLY A 67 16.33 -30.45 -22.75
CA GLY A 67 15.93 -30.99 -24.05
C GLY A 67 16.35 -30.08 -25.18
N THR A 68 15.88 -30.42 -26.37
CA THR A 68 16.22 -29.72 -27.62
C THR A 68 14.92 -29.43 -28.35
N VAL A 69 14.77 -28.20 -28.84
CA VAL A 69 13.69 -27.83 -29.77
C VAL A 69 14.21 -27.96 -31.18
N HIS A 70 13.46 -28.65 -32.04
CA HIS A 70 13.75 -28.88 -33.46
C HIS A 70 12.76 -28.12 -34.33
N PHE A 71 13.24 -27.54 -35.41
CA PHE A 71 12.47 -26.77 -36.40
C PHE A 71 13.09 -26.97 -37.79
N THR A 72 12.42 -26.53 -38.84
CA THR A 72 13.00 -26.62 -40.20
C THR A 72 14.03 -25.50 -40.38
N ALA A 73 15.27 -25.82 -40.74
CA ALA A 73 16.32 -24.81 -41.00
C ALA A 73 15.91 -23.73 -42.02
N ALA A 74 15.08 -24.09 -43.01
CA ALA A 74 14.57 -23.16 -44.02
C ALA A 74 13.58 -22.13 -43.45
N ASP A 75 12.99 -22.38 -42.28
CA ASP A 75 12.04 -21.47 -41.63
C ASP A 75 12.75 -20.39 -40.79
N LEU A 76 14.09 -20.45 -40.66
CA LEU A 76 14.89 -19.49 -39.90
C LEU A 76 16.07 -18.97 -40.72
N GLN A 77 15.83 -17.91 -41.49
CA GLN A 77 16.80 -17.36 -42.45
C GLN A 77 17.85 -16.46 -41.80
N GLY A 78 18.92 -16.17 -42.55
CA GLY A 78 19.96 -15.22 -42.14
C GLY A 78 19.40 -13.85 -41.74
N GLY A 79 19.65 -13.43 -40.49
CA GLY A 79 19.15 -12.16 -39.96
C GLY A 79 17.82 -12.26 -39.19
N GLU A 80 17.23 -13.44 -39.13
CA GLU A 80 16.10 -13.76 -38.26
C GLU A 80 16.57 -14.38 -36.94
N GLN A 81 15.66 -14.57 -36.00
CA GLN A 81 15.98 -15.12 -34.69
C GLN A 81 14.84 -15.93 -34.11
N LEU A 82 15.21 -17.02 -33.44
CA LEU A 82 14.28 -17.84 -32.67
C LEU A 82 14.57 -17.65 -31.17
N ILE A 83 13.53 -17.41 -30.40
CA ILE A 83 13.56 -17.29 -28.94
C ILE A 83 12.69 -18.40 -28.39
N VAL A 84 13.27 -19.25 -27.55
CA VAL A 84 12.54 -20.28 -26.80
C VAL A 84 12.55 -19.88 -25.34
N SER A 85 11.40 -19.55 -24.79
CA SER A 85 11.20 -19.20 -23.38
C SER A 85 10.42 -20.28 -22.65
N LEU A 86 10.72 -20.47 -21.37
CA LEU A 86 9.87 -21.23 -20.47
C LEU A 86 8.62 -20.39 -20.13
N THR A 87 7.45 -20.77 -20.63
CA THR A 87 6.15 -20.08 -20.40
C THR A 87 5.68 -20.20 -18.96
N SER A 88 6.27 -21.11 -18.18
CA SER A 88 5.73 -21.44 -16.88
C SER A 88 6.09 -20.43 -15.80
N SER A 89 5.07 -19.69 -15.37
CA SER A 89 4.94 -19.17 -14.02
C SER A 89 4.66 -20.29 -13.01
N TYR A 90 5.55 -21.30 -12.90
CA TYR A 90 5.50 -22.28 -11.81
C TYR A 90 6.01 -21.59 -10.54
N ASN A 91 5.09 -20.91 -9.85
CA ASN A 91 5.19 -20.77 -8.41
C ASN A 91 5.02 -22.18 -7.84
N GLN A 92 6.14 -22.87 -7.62
CA GLN A 92 6.12 -24.20 -7.00
C GLN A 92 5.43 -24.06 -5.64
N PRO A 93 4.23 -24.63 -5.41
CA PRO A 93 3.75 -24.78 -4.06
C PRO A 93 4.58 -25.93 -3.48
N TYR A 94 5.72 -25.56 -2.89
CA TYR A 94 6.63 -26.43 -2.16
C TYR A 94 7.21 -27.59 -2.98
N ALA A 95 8.28 -27.33 -3.73
CA ALA A 95 9.24 -28.40 -3.99
C ALA A 95 9.96 -28.72 -2.69
N PHE A 96 9.63 -29.86 -2.08
CA PHE A 96 10.50 -30.48 -1.11
C PHE A 96 11.76 -30.93 -1.85
N ASP A 97 12.89 -30.32 -1.53
CA ASP A 97 14.20 -30.70 -2.03
C ASP A 97 14.39 -32.20 -1.83
N GLY A 98 14.54 -32.93 -2.94
CA GLY A 98 14.71 -34.39 -2.99
C GLY A 98 16.07 -34.86 -2.48
N GLY A 99 16.45 -34.42 -1.28
CA GLY A 99 17.39 -35.13 -0.42
C GLY A 99 16.73 -36.39 0.12
N GLU A 100 17.52 -37.44 0.31
CA GLU A 100 17.08 -38.60 1.08
C GLU A 100 16.53 -38.08 2.41
N ILE A 101 15.22 -38.27 2.64
CA ILE A 101 14.62 -37.86 3.90
C ILE A 101 15.24 -38.79 4.93
N ASP A 102 16.20 -38.26 5.69
CA ASP A 102 16.85 -38.97 6.77
C ASP A 102 15.77 -39.66 7.61
N PRO A 103 15.78 -41.00 7.72
CA PRO A 103 14.81 -41.74 8.50
C PRO A 103 14.68 -41.20 9.93
N ALA A 104 15.76 -40.64 10.49
CA ALA A 104 15.75 -40.00 11.81
C ALA A 104 14.94 -38.70 11.83
N VAL A 105 14.82 -37.97 10.71
CA VAL A 105 13.97 -36.79 10.59
C VAL A 105 12.50 -37.19 10.50
N ILE A 106 12.18 -38.28 9.77
CA ILE A 106 10.82 -38.85 9.74
C ILE A 106 10.44 -39.38 11.12
N GLU A 107 11.33 -40.12 11.78
CA GLU A 107 11.15 -40.63 13.14
C GLU A 107 10.96 -39.48 14.13
N LYS A 108 11.79 -38.43 14.07
CA LYS A 108 11.65 -37.25 14.91
C LYS A 108 10.37 -36.44 14.63
N ALA A 109 9.91 -36.41 13.38
CA ALA A 109 8.63 -35.78 13.01
C ALA A 109 7.43 -36.62 13.47
N LEU A 110 7.53 -37.95 13.42
CA LEU A 110 6.55 -38.89 13.97
C LEU A 110 6.50 -38.81 15.50
N ASP A 111 7.65 -38.78 16.17
CA ASP A 111 7.76 -38.59 17.61
C ASP A 111 7.18 -37.24 18.03
N ARG A 112 7.47 -36.17 17.29
CA ARG A 112 6.86 -34.87 17.54
C ARG A 112 5.34 -34.91 17.33
N SER A 113 4.86 -35.58 16.29
CA SER A 113 3.41 -35.76 16.05
C SER A 113 2.75 -36.60 17.16
N ALA A 114 3.45 -37.60 17.70
CA ALA A 114 2.99 -38.41 18.82
C ALA A 114 2.93 -37.59 20.12
N VAL A 115 3.94 -36.76 20.39
CA VAL A 115 3.95 -35.81 21.52
C VAL A 115 2.83 -34.77 21.35
N ASP A 116 2.64 -34.23 20.15
CA ASP A 116 1.60 -33.25 19.87
C ASP A 116 0.20 -33.88 20.02
N MET A 117 -0.02 -35.10 19.52
CA MET A 117 -1.26 -35.84 19.74
C MET A 117 -1.51 -36.15 21.22
N GLN A 118 -0.48 -36.51 21.99
CA GLN A 118 -0.61 -36.67 23.45
C GLN A 118 -0.92 -35.33 24.13
N SER A 119 -0.34 -34.21 23.66
CA SER A 119 -0.65 -32.88 24.17
C SER A 119 -2.08 -32.46 23.86
N VAL A 120 -2.59 -32.80 22.67
CA VAL A 120 -3.97 -32.54 22.26
C VAL A 120 -4.94 -33.42 23.04
N ALA A 121 -4.60 -34.69 23.28
CA ALA A 121 -5.40 -35.58 24.13
C ALA A 121 -5.43 -35.08 25.59
N ASN A 122 -4.31 -34.61 26.13
CA ASN A 122 -4.25 -33.99 27.45
C ASN A 122 -5.04 -32.67 27.48
N ARG A 123 -4.94 -31.85 26.43
CA ARG A 123 -5.71 -30.60 26.31
C ARG A 123 -7.21 -30.87 26.19
N ALA A 124 -7.64 -31.89 25.46
CA ALA A 124 -9.05 -32.31 25.38
C ALA A 124 -9.55 -32.87 26.72
N LEU A 125 -8.67 -33.48 27.52
CA LEU A 125 -8.99 -33.89 28.89
C LEU A 125 -9.17 -32.65 29.81
N PHE A 126 -8.31 -31.65 29.68
CA PHE A 126 -8.49 -30.36 30.35
C PHE A 126 -9.68 -29.56 29.83
N GLU A 127 -10.12 -29.76 28.59
CA GLU A 127 -11.26 -29.03 28.00
C GLU A 127 -12.61 -29.61 28.45
N LYS A 128 -12.63 -30.87 28.87
CA LYS A 128 -13.82 -31.53 29.44
C LYS A 128 -14.06 -31.14 30.91
N ASP A 129 -12.99 -30.85 31.66
CA ASP A 129 -13.04 -30.58 33.11
C ASP A 129 -12.52 -29.18 33.51
N GLY A 130 -12.09 -28.33 32.57
CA GLY A 130 -11.39 -27.07 32.84
C GLY A 130 -12.24 -25.83 32.54
N VAL A 131 -12.31 -24.93 33.53
CA VAL A 131 -12.83 -23.57 33.37
C VAL A 131 -11.71 -22.71 32.74
N TYR A 132 -12.00 -22.08 31.61
CA TYR A 132 -11.08 -21.17 30.92
C TYR A 132 -11.43 -19.71 31.22
N ASP A 133 -10.42 -18.84 31.35
CA ASP A 133 -10.61 -17.39 31.44
C ASP A 133 -11.12 -16.82 30.09
N VAL A 134 -11.67 -15.60 30.11
CA VAL A 134 -12.13 -14.83 28.95
C VAL A 134 -11.04 -14.67 27.88
N SER A 135 -9.76 -14.77 28.27
CA SER A 135 -8.60 -14.75 27.36
C SER A 135 -8.19 -16.15 26.83
N GLY A 136 -8.97 -17.19 27.10
CA GLY A 136 -8.73 -18.57 26.63
C GLY A 136 -7.59 -19.31 27.36
N THR A 137 -7.12 -18.79 28.49
CA THR A 137 -6.06 -19.41 29.29
C THR A 137 -6.67 -20.37 30.32
N PRO A 138 -6.12 -21.59 30.51
CA PRO A 138 -6.62 -22.54 31.48
C PRO A 138 -6.42 -22.00 32.91
N VAL A 139 -7.49 -21.86 33.67
CA VAL A 139 -7.43 -21.41 35.06
C VAL A 139 -7.22 -22.62 35.95
N THR A 140 -6.01 -22.76 36.51
CA THR A 140 -5.71 -23.80 37.51
C THR A 140 -5.88 -23.23 38.91
N GLY A 141 -6.45 -24.03 39.83
CA GLY A 141 -6.60 -23.64 41.22
C GLY A 141 -7.81 -22.75 41.53
N LEU A 142 -8.86 -22.78 40.70
CA LEU A 142 -10.18 -22.31 41.14
C LEU A 142 -10.61 -23.20 42.30
N PRO A 143 -10.81 -22.66 43.52
CA PRO A 143 -11.48 -23.39 44.58
C PRO A 143 -12.83 -23.84 44.03
N ASP A 144 -13.13 -25.14 44.11
CA ASP A 144 -14.49 -25.61 43.88
C ASP A 144 -15.37 -24.88 44.90
N PRO A 145 -16.30 -24.01 44.47
CA PRO A 145 -17.00 -23.14 45.38
C PRO A 145 -17.89 -24.00 46.28
N GLY A 146 -17.43 -24.26 47.49
CA GLY A 146 -18.12 -25.09 48.47
C GLY A 146 -19.44 -24.46 48.97
N GLY A 147 -19.72 -23.22 48.55
CA GLY A 147 -20.97 -22.52 48.82
C GLY A 147 -21.24 -21.36 47.86
N PRO A 148 -22.47 -20.81 47.87
CA PRO A 148 -22.95 -19.78 46.95
C PRO A 148 -22.35 -18.38 47.18
N GLU A 149 -21.28 -18.24 47.97
CA GLU A 149 -20.53 -16.99 48.12
C GLU A 149 -19.12 -17.07 47.52
N ASP A 150 -18.70 -18.28 47.12
CA ASP A 150 -17.32 -18.62 46.75
C ASP A 150 -17.14 -18.72 45.22
N ALA A 151 -18.24 -18.89 44.48
CA ALA A 151 -18.27 -18.67 43.04
C ALA A 151 -18.41 -17.16 42.76
N VAL A 152 -17.93 -16.68 41.61
CA VAL A 152 -18.37 -15.39 41.05
C VAL A 152 -19.85 -15.50 40.72
N ASN A 153 -20.69 -15.44 41.76
CA ASN A 153 -22.10 -15.61 41.64
C ASN A 153 -22.71 -14.34 41.10
N LYS A 154 -23.82 -14.49 40.38
CA LYS A 154 -24.60 -13.44 39.73
C LYS A 154 -24.68 -12.14 40.54
N ARG A 155 -24.68 -12.20 41.88
CA ARG A 155 -24.64 -11.05 42.78
C ARG A 155 -23.42 -10.14 42.63
N THR A 156 -22.22 -10.69 42.43
CA THR A 156 -20.99 -9.92 42.17
C THR A 156 -21.04 -9.29 40.78
N LEU A 157 -21.54 -10.02 39.78
CA LEU A 157 -21.73 -9.51 38.42
C LEU A 157 -22.79 -8.39 38.37
N ASP A 158 -23.93 -8.59 39.04
CA ASP A 158 -25.02 -7.62 39.16
C ASP A 158 -24.57 -6.38 39.95
N ALA A 159 -23.57 -6.49 40.83
CA ALA A 159 -22.99 -5.35 41.54
C ALA A 159 -22.03 -4.51 40.66
N VAL A 160 -21.33 -5.14 39.71
CA VAL A 160 -20.36 -4.46 38.83
C VAL A 160 -21.02 -3.86 37.58
N THR A 161 -22.03 -4.51 37.02
CA THR A 161 -22.80 -4.02 35.85
C THR A 161 -23.24 -2.55 35.96
N PRO A 162 -23.90 -2.10 37.03
CA PRO A 162 -24.33 -0.69 37.13
C PRO A 162 -23.16 0.30 37.22
N THR A 163 -21.97 -0.13 37.69
CA THR A 163 -20.77 0.73 37.69
C THR A 163 -20.17 0.89 36.30
N LEU A 164 -20.22 -0.16 35.47
CA LEU A 164 -19.82 -0.11 34.06
C LEU A 164 -20.77 0.78 33.24
N ASP A 165 -22.07 0.68 33.47
CA ASP A 165 -23.07 1.54 32.83
C ASP A 165 -22.86 3.02 33.20
N GLY A 166 -22.54 3.29 34.47
CA GLY A 166 -22.18 4.63 34.94
C GLY A 166 -20.90 5.16 34.28
N LEU A 167 -19.89 4.31 34.10
CA LEU A 167 -18.65 4.67 33.42
C LEU A 167 -18.90 4.98 31.93
N ALA A 168 -19.71 4.17 31.25
CA ALA A 168 -20.11 4.40 29.87
C ALA A 168 -20.90 5.71 29.70
N ALA A 169 -21.83 6.00 30.62
CA ALA A 169 -22.56 7.28 30.65
C ALA A 169 -21.62 8.48 30.86
N SER A 170 -20.63 8.36 31.75
CA SER A 170 -19.64 9.41 31.99
C SER A 170 -18.73 9.67 30.79
N ALA A 171 -18.34 8.61 30.06
CA ALA A 171 -17.57 8.72 28.83
C ALA A 171 -18.39 9.39 27.71
N ALA A 172 -19.68 9.03 27.58
CA ALA A 172 -20.59 9.65 26.62
C ALA A 172 -20.80 11.15 26.91
N ALA A 173 -20.95 11.53 28.19
CA ALA A 173 -21.05 12.92 28.60
C ALA A 173 -19.76 13.72 28.26
N SER A 174 -18.59 13.13 28.53
CA SER A 174 -17.29 13.75 28.21
C SER A 174 -17.10 13.93 26.69
N ALA A 175 -17.55 12.97 25.88
CA ALA A 175 -17.52 13.08 24.43
C ALA A 175 -18.46 14.17 23.88
N ALA A 176 -19.66 14.29 24.47
CA ALA A 176 -20.60 15.35 24.10
C ALA A 176 -20.07 16.75 24.45
N GLU A 177 -19.42 16.89 25.60
CA GLU A 177 -18.77 18.15 25.99
C GLU A 177 -17.63 18.52 25.04
N ALA A 178 -16.77 17.56 24.67
CA ALA A 178 -15.71 17.79 23.69
C ALA A 178 -16.25 18.23 22.32
N ALA A 179 -17.36 17.64 21.87
CA ALA A 179 -18.02 18.04 20.62
C ALA A 179 -18.59 19.47 20.70
N ALA A 180 -19.15 19.88 21.85
CA ALA A 180 -19.65 21.24 22.05
C ALA A 180 -18.50 22.27 22.01
N TYR A 181 -17.35 21.97 22.63
CA TYR A 181 -16.16 22.82 22.54
C TYR A 181 -15.64 22.96 21.11
N ALA A 182 -15.62 21.88 20.33
CA ALA A 182 -15.21 21.92 18.93
C ALA A 182 -16.14 22.82 18.08
N ALA A 183 -17.46 22.75 18.29
CA ALA A 183 -18.42 23.59 17.58
C ALA A 183 -18.27 25.09 17.93
N LEU A 184 -17.98 25.41 19.21
CA LEU A 184 -17.69 26.79 19.62
C LEU A 184 -16.40 27.33 18.97
N ALA A 185 -15.37 26.49 18.86
CA ALA A 185 -14.11 26.87 18.20
C ALA A 185 -14.30 27.13 16.70
N ASP A 186 -15.11 26.31 16.01
CA ASP A 186 -15.44 26.49 14.60
C ASP A 186 -16.22 27.80 14.35
N THR A 187 -17.19 28.10 15.23
CA THR A 187 -17.93 29.37 15.19
C THR A 187 -16.99 30.57 15.35
N ALA A 188 -16.10 30.54 16.34
CA ALA A 188 -15.14 31.62 16.56
C ALA A 188 -14.19 31.82 15.36
N LEU A 189 -13.76 30.73 14.71
CA LEU A 189 -12.95 30.82 13.50
C LEU A 189 -13.71 31.46 12.33
N SER A 190 -14.99 31.12 12.16
CA SER A 190 -15.86 31.76 11.16
C SER A 190 -15.98 33.27 11.39
N ASP A 191 -16.27 33.69 12.62
CA ASP A 191 -16.42 35.11 12.97
C ASP A 191 -15.13 35.90 12.66
N THR A 192 -13.96 35.36 13.00
CA THR A 192 -12.68 36.02 12.67
C THR A 192 -12.42 36.12 11.17
N THR A 193 -12.92 35.17 10.38
CA THR A 193 -12.79 35.18 8.92
C THR A 193 -13.67 36.27 8.31
N ASP A 194 -14.89 36.43 8.82
CA ASP A 194 -15.83 37.47 8.39
C ASP A 194 -15.32 38.87 8.75
N GLU A 195 -14.78 39.06 9.96
CA GLU A 195 -14.14 40.32 10.36
C GLU A 195 -12.94 40.68 9.47
N ALA A 196 -12.08 39.70 9.15
CA ALA A 196 -10.95 39.91 8.24
C ALA A 196 -11.41 40.29 6.83
N ALA A 197 -12.49 39.67 6.33
CA ALA A 197 -13.07 40.01 5.03
C ALA A 197 -13.67 41.43 5.01
N ALA A 198 -14.35 41.83 6.09
CA ALA A 198 -14.86 43.19 6.24
C ALA A 198 -13.72 44.23 6.29
N ALA A 199 -12.67 43.96 7.07
CA ALA A 199 -11.49 44.82 7.15
C ALA A 199 -10.79 44.98 5.79
N LYS A 200 -10.66 43.90 5.01
CA LYS A 200 -10.13 43.96 3.65
C LYS A 200 -11.00 44.83 2.74
N THR A 201 -12.32 44.69 2.82
CA THR A 201 -13.26 45.47 2.00
C THR A 201 -13.10 46.97 2.28
N GLU A 202 -12.96 47.35 3.55
CA GLU A 202 -12.76 48.75 3.92
C GLU A 202 -11.39 49.29 3.47
N ALA A 203 -10.34 48.48 3.59
CA ALA A 203 -9.02 48.85 3.07
C ALA A 203 -9.03 49.09 1.54
N ASP A 204 -9.74 48.26 0.78
CA ASP A 204 -9.88 48.42 -0.67
C ASP A 204 -10.68 49.70 -1.03
N ARG A 205 -11.71 50.05 -0.23
CA ARG A 205 -12.46 51.31 -0.39
C ARG A 205 -11.60 52.53 -0.10
N ALA A 206 -10.82 52.49 0.98
CA ALA A 206 -9.89 53.56 1.33
C ALA A 206 -8.83 53.77 0.25
N ALA A 207 -8.26 52.68 -0.29
CA ALA A 207 -7.31 52.74 -1.41
C ALA A 207 -7.93 53.35 -2.68
N THR A 208 -9.18 52.99 -2.98
CA THR A 208 -9.91 53.55 -4.13
C THR A 208 -10.16 55.05 -3.96
N LEU A 209 -10.55 55.48 -2.75
CA LEU A 209 -10.76 56.89 -2.44
C LEU A 209 -9.47 57.69 -2.56
N ALA A 210 -8.36 57.17 -1.99
CA ALA A 210 -7.05 57.80 -2.09
C ALA A 210 -6.61 57.98 -3.55
N ALA A 211 -6.76 56.94 -4.39
CA ALA A 211 -6.47 57.03 -5.82
C ALA A 211 -7.35 58.07 -6.54
N GLY A 212 -8.63 58.18 -6.15
CA GLY A 212 -9.53 59.21 -6.66
C GLY A 212 -9.11 60.63 -6.27
N MET A 213 -8.65 60.82 -5.03
CA MET A 213 -8.12 62.10 -4.54
C MET A 213 -6.83 62.48 -5.26
N ASP A 214 -5.91 61.54 -5.48
CA ASP A 214 -4.70 61.75 -6.27
C ASP A 214 -5.04 62.16 -7.72
N ALA A 215 -5.97 61.46 -8.36
CA ALA A 215 -6.42 61.80 -9.71
C ALA A 215 -7.06 63.21 -9.77
N TYR A 216 -7.84 63.57 -8.75
CA TYR A 216 -8.42 64.91 -8.65
C TYR A 216 -7.36 65.99 -8.46
N ARG A 217 -6.36 65.76 -7.60
CA ARG A 217 -5.21 66.65 -7.40
C ARG A 217 -4.47 66.87 -8.72
N ASP A 218 -4.15 65.80 -9.43
CA ASP A 218 -3.39 65.86 -10.68
C ASP A 218 -4.17 66.61 -11.77
N ALA A 219 -5.48 66.43 -11.84
CA ALA A 219 -6.35 67.20 -12.73
C ALA A 219 -6.31 68.70 -12.40
N PHE A 220 -6.39 69.06 -11.12
CA PHE A 220 -6.32 70.47 -10.67
C PHE A 220 -4.98 71.13 -10.99
N LEU A 221 -3.87 70.41 -10.82
CA LEU A 221 -2.53 70.86 -11.21
C LEU A 221 -2.45 71.11 -12.74
N SER A 222 -3.03 70.22 -13.54
CA SER A 222 -3.07 70.33 -15.01
C SER A 222 -3.83 71.57 -15.50
N TYR A 223 -4.89 71.98 -14.80
CA TYR A 223 -5.65 73.20 -15.12
C TYR A 223 -4.95 74.51 -14.69
N GLY A 224 -3.77 74.44 -14.06
CA GLY A 224 -2.98 75.63 -13.68
C GLY A 224 -3.56 76.41 -12.49
N TYR A 225 -4.51 75.85 -11.75
CA TYR A 225 -5.12 76.51 -10.57
C TYR A 225 -4.23 76.49 -9.33
N LEU A 226 -3.23 75.60 -9.29
CA LEU A 226 -2.26 75.49 -8.20
C LEU A 226 -0.88 75.83 -8.78
N ALA A 227 -0.53 77.11 -8.80
CA ALA A 227 0.88 77.48 -8.86
C ALA A 227 1.51 77.05 -7.53
N ASP A 228 2.37 76.02 -7.58
CA ASP A 228 3.33 75.62 -6.55
C ASP A 228 2.89 75.92 -5.11
N TRP A 229 1.88 75.21 -4.62
CA TRP A 229 1.66 75.12 -3.18
C TRP A 229 2.74 74.17 -2.67
N GLY A 230 3.80 74.74 -2.10
CA GLY A 230 4.97 74.01 -1.65
C GLY A 230 4.61 72.73 -0.89
N THR A 231 5.47 71.72 -1.03
CA THR A 231 5.31 70.43 -0.35
C THR A 231 5.08 70.63 1.15
N ILE A 232 3.86 70.39 1.62
CA ILE A 232 3.60 70.21 3.05
C ILE A 232 4.29 68.90 3.43
N THR A 233 5.51 69.00 3.92
CA THR A 233 6.22 67.89 4.54
C THR A 233 5.80 67.89 6.00
N GLU A 234 4.63 67.33 6.29
CA GLU A 234 4.32 66.98 7.68
C GLU A 234 5.29 65.87 8.10
N ALA A 235 6.21 66.22 9.01
CA ALA A 235 6.93 65.19 9.75
C ALA A 235 5.89 64.38 10.54
N PRO A 236 6.03 63.04 10.64
CA PRO A 236 5.08 62.21 11.38
C PRO A 236 5.14 62.57 12.87
N GLY A 237 4.28 63.50 13.28
CA GLY A 237 4.11 64.00 14.64
C GLY A 237 2.63 63.98 15.00
N ASP A 238 2.36 63.71 16.28
CA ASP A 238 1.04 63.37 16.83
C ASP A 238 -0.12 64.29 16.42
N ILE A 239 -1.33 63.70 16.37
CA ILE A 239 -2.62 64.14 15.80
C ILE A 239 -3.17 65.50 16.30
N LEU A 240 -2.40 66.29 17.07
CA LEU A 240 -2.86 67.52 17.72
C LEU A 240 -2.02 68.77 17.43
N ASP A 241 -1.20 68.78 16.38
CA ASP A 241 -0.52 70.01 15.95
C ASP A 241 -1.26 70.64 14.74
N TYR A 242 -1.96 71.76 14.98
CA TYR A 242 -2.53 72.56 13.91
C TYR A 242 -1.42 73.41 13.31
N GLY A 243 -0.82 72.95 12.21
CA GLY A 243 0.31 73.59 11.56
C GLY A 243 0.13 75.09 11.35
N ASP A 244 1.07 75.87 11.87
CA ASP A 244 1.20 77.30 11.59
C ASP A 244 1.59 77.50 10.11
N ILE A 245 0.76 78.24 9.37
CA ILE A 245 1.08 78.67 8.01
C ILE A 245 1.90 79.96 8.12
N THR A 246 3.22 79.87 7.96
CA THR A 246 4.05 81.06 7.72
C THR A 246 4.04 81.41 6.24
N ALA A 247 3.68 82.65 5.93
CA ALA A 247 3.68 83.23 4.58
C ALA A 247 5.09 83.48 4.03
#